data_AF-A0A2R6CSI3-F1
#
_entry.id   AF-A0A2R6CSI3-F1
#
_cell.length_a   1.000
_cell.length_b   1.000
_cell.length_c   1.000
_cell.angle_alpha   90.00
_cell.angle_beta   90.00
_cell.angle_gamma   90.00
#
_symmetry.space_group_name_H-M   'P 1'
#
loop_
_entity.id
_entity.type
_entity.pdbx_description
1 polymer ?
#
loop_
_entity_poly.entity_id
_entity_poly.type
_entity_poly.pdbx_seq_one_letter_code
_entity_poly.pdbx_strand_id
1 'polypeptide(L)'
;MADPFTGLNVPPLLHSIVLLVGTGVLGVLLYAVRPPVSQRTVLAFAPWIITGGTLHVFYQLGEIFSVQIYPPEYAPFFSAPAVYLSTFIGMGFMWTVSVMIVPEDKLDLRVPQYLGATGIGVALPLIALVFWQGLDPQVEPMEPIWPVFGLVLSIVVSGVVYFLIGAWRTHILARAKYVGGLVIFAHVFDAITTTIGVDVLGAGEQSAVPRTILNFTGGLPLPFGSGWLFILIKVVMASAIVIYFTDSLREHETQTNLLFAFVAALGLGPGAHNFFLFVLSP
;
A
#
# COMPACT_ATOMS: atom_id res chain seq x y z
N MET A 1 -18.41 -23.06 3.63
CA MET A 1 -17.75 -21.97 2.89
C MET A 1 -17.19 -21.04 3.94
N ALA A 2 -15.89 -20.75 3.92
CA ALA A 2 -15.36 -19.68 4.76
C ALA A 2 -16.06 -18.37 4.32
N ASP A 3 -16.67 -17.67 5.27
CA ASP A 3 -17.26 -16.37 4.99
C ASP A 3 -16.12 -15.43 4.56
N PRO A 4 -16.16 -14.87 3.33
CA PRO A 4 -15.06 -14.06 2.80
C PRO A 4 -14.78 -12.80 3.63
N PHE A 5 -15.66 -12.45 4.58
CA PHE A 5 -15.56 -11.24 5.40
C PHE A 5 -15.13 -11.47 6.86
N THR A 6 -14.85 -12.70 7.30
CA THR A 6 -14.48 -13.01 8.71
C THR A 6 -13.16 -12.41 9.21
N GLY A 7 -12.47 -11.61 8.41
CA GLY A 7 -11.25 -10.88 8.79
C GLY A 7 -11.34 -9.36 8.61
N LEU A 8 -12.51 -8.82 8.23
CA LEU A 8 -12.71 -7.38 8.14
C LEU A 8 -13.16 -6.84 9.50
N ASN A 9 -12.28 -6.09 10.16
CA ASN A 9 -12.64 -5.31 11.35
C ASN A 9 -13.41 -4.07 10.90
N VAL A 10 -14.70 -4.26 10.58
CA VAL A 10 -15.58 -3.14 10.22
C VAL A 10 -15.69 -2.21 11.42
N PRO A 11 -15.35 -0.91 11.27
CA PRO A 11 -15.44 0.04 12.37
C PRO A 11 -16.86 0.17 12.90
N PRO A 12 -17.04 0.59 14.16
CA PRO A 12 -18.34 0.95 14.68
C PRO A 12 -19.10 1.89 13.73
N LEU A 13 -20.42 1.81 13.74
CA LEU A 13 -21.29 2.52 12.78
C LEU A 13 -20.96 4.01 12.67
N LEU A 14 -20.71 4.68 13.79
CA LEU A 14 -20.38 6.11 13.81
C LEU A 14 -19.06 6.41 13.10
N HIS A 15 -18.01 5.64 13.36
CA HIS A 15 -16.72 5.76 12.66
C HIS A 15 -16.86 5.53 11.16
N SER A 16 -17.63 4.51 10.78
CA SER A 16 -17.93 4.22 9.37
C SER A 16 -18.64 5.40 8.69
N ILE A 17 -19.63 6.02 9.36
CA ILE A 17 -20.33 7.21 8.83
C ILE A 17 -19.34 8.38 8.68
N VAL A 18 -18.52 8.65 9.69
CA VAL A 18 -17.52 9.74 9.64
C VAL A 18 -16.55 9.54 8.47
N LEU A 19 -16.05 8.33 8.27
CA LEU A 19 -15.16 8.01 7.17
C LEU A 19 -15.85 8.18 5.81
N LEU A 20 -17.05 7.62 5.64
CA LEU A 20 -17.78 7.72 4.36
C LEU A 20 -18.16 9.17 4.02
N VAL A 21 -18.59 9.95 5.01
CA VAL A 21 -18.89 11.38 4.81
C VAL A 21 -17.61 12.15 4.49
N GLY A 22 -16.51 11.94 5.23
CA GLY A 22 -15.24 12.61 4.98
C GLY A 22 -14.68 12.30 3.59
N THR A 23 -14.66 11.01 3.21
CA THR A 23 -14.27 10.57 1.87
C THR A 23 -15.19 11.15 0.80
N GLY A 24 -16.51 11.15 1.01
CA GLY A 24 -17.49 11.69 0.07
C GLY A 24 -17.32 13.20 -0.15
N VAL A 25 -17.16 13.97 0.94
CA VAL A 25 -16.91 15.42 0.87
C VAL A 25 -15.63 15.71 0.10
N LEU A 26 -14.53 15.03 0.40
CA LEU A 26 -13.28 15.20 -0.34
C LEU A 26 -13.39 14.76 -1.80
N GLY A 27 -14.13 13.68 -2.08
CA GLY A 27 -14.43 13.26 -3.44
C GLY A 27 -15.18 14.33 -4.23
N VAL A 28 -16.18 14.97 -3.63
CA VAL A 28 -16.92 16.09 -4.22
C VAL A 28 -16.02 17.31 -4.44
N LEU A 29 -15.20 17.67 -3.46
CA LEU A 29 -14.26 18.79 -3.58
C LEU A 29 -13.23 18.56 -4.70
N LEU A 30 -12.61 17.37 -4.74
CA LEU A 30 -11.67 16.98 -5.79
C LEU A 30 -12.34 16.94 -7.16
N TYR A 31 -13.58 16.45 -7.24
CA TYR A 31 -14.35 16.48 -8.47
C TYR A 31 -14.65 17.93 -8.94
N ALA A 32 -14.91 18.84 -8.00
CA ALA A 32 -15.19 20.23 -8.30
C ALA A 32 -13.94 20.99 -8.77
N VAL A 33 -12.79 20.78 -8.12
CA VAL A 33 -11.53 21.48 -8.47
C VAL A 33 -10.77 20.82 -9.63
N ARG A 34 -11.16 19.60 -10.04
CA ARG A 34 -10.61 18.85 -11.20
C ARG A 34 -9.08 18.88 -11.27
N PRO A 35 -8.38 18.40 -10.24
CA PRO A 35 -6.93 18.46 -10.22
C PRO A 35 -6.34 17.61 -11.35
N PRO A 36 -5.23 18.03 -11.97
CA PRO A 36 -4.54 17.18 -12.92
C PRO A 36 -3.97 15.93 -12.22
N VAL A 37 -4.29 14.75 -12.75
CA VAL A 37 -3.76 13.48 -12.25
C VAL A 37 -2.74 12.95 -13.26
N SER A 38 -1.48 13.29 -13.02
CA SER A 38 -0.35 12.76 -13.77
C SER A 38 0.29 11.57 -13.06
N GLN A 39 1.25 10.92 -13.72
CA GLN A 39 2.08 9.88 -13.10
C GLN A 39 2.82 10.36 -11.84
N ARG A 40 3.19 11.65 -11.79
CA ARG A 40 3.83 12.25 -10.62
C ARG A 40 2.85 12.32 -9.45
N THR A 41 1.58 12.64 -9.73
CA THR A 41 0.52 12.64 -8.72
C THR A 41 0.37 11.25 -8.10
N VAL A 42 0.39 10.20 -8.92
CA VAL A 42 0.32 8.80 -8.44
C VAL A 42 1.54 8.43 -7.57
N LEU A 43 2.75 8.79 -8.00
CA LEU A 43 3.96 8.58 -7.18
C LEU A 43 3.87 9.34 -5.85
N ALA A 44 3.30 10.54 -5.85
CA ALA A 44 3.13 11.36 -4.66
C ALA A 44 2.14 10.76 -3.64
N PHE A 45 1.28 9.82 -4.06
CA PHE A 45 0.41 9.07 -3.15
C PHE A 45 1.16 7.95 -2.41
N ALA A 46 2.27 7.44 -2.95
CA ALA A 46 3.04 6.36 -2.32
C ALA A 46 3.43 6.63 -0.85
N PRO A 47 4.00 7.80 -0.48
CA PRO A 47 4.31 8.06 0.93
C PRO A 47 3.07 8.12 1.82
N TRP A 48 1.91 8.57 1.31
CA TRP A 48 0.65 8.53 2.06
C TRP A 48 0.15 7.10 2.25
N ILE A 49 0.24 6.25 1.22
CA ILE A 49 -0.11 4.82 1.33
C ILE A 49 0.77 4.15 2.39
N ILE A 50 2.08 4.45 2.39
CA ILE A 50 3.02 3.97 3.40
C ILE A 50 2.62 4.46 4.80
N THR A 51 2.28 5.74 4.95
CA THR A 51 1.72 6.29 6.20
C THR A 51 0.53 5.48 6.70
N GLY A 52 -0.41 5.13 5.82
CA GLY A 52 -1.55 4.28 6.17
C GLY A 52 -1.12 2.89 6.68
N GLY A 53 -0.20 2.25 5.97
CA GLY A 53 0.38 0.97 6.40
C GLY A 53 1.05 1.06 7.78
N THR A 54 1.85 2.10 8.01
CA THR A 54 2.54 2.33 9.30
C THR A 54 1.57 2.65 10.45
N LEU A 55 0.52 3.44 10.20
CA LEU A 55 -0.53 3.67 11.21
C LEU A 55 -1.27 2.38 11.57
N HIS A 56 -1.51 1.53 10.57
CA HIS A 56 -2.11 0.22 10.83
C HIS A 56 -1.17 -0.71 11.63
N VAL A 57 0.16 -0.60 11.46
CA VAL A 57 1.12 -1.33 12.31
C VAL A 57 0.95 -0.95 13.77
N PHE A 58 0.88 0.34 14.10
CA PHE A 58 0.62 0.75 15.49
C PHE A 58 -0.72 0.23 16.04
N TYR A 59 -1.75 0.15 15.20
CA TYR A 59 -3.02 -0.44 15.61
C TYR A 59 -2.84 -1.93 15.98
N GLN A 60 -2.14 -2.69 15.14
CA GLN A 60 -1.88 -4.12 15.41
C GLN A 60 -0.95 -4.35 16.60
N LEU A 61 0.10 -3.55 16.78
CA LEU A 61 0.98 -3.65 17.95
C LEU A 61 0.21 -3.42 19.25
N GLY A 62 -0.74 -2.49 19.25
CA GLY A 62 -1.60 -2.27 20.41
C GLY A 62 -2.44 -3.49 20.78
N GLU A 63 -2.97 -4.20 19.78
CA GLU A 63 -3.70 -5.46 19.98
C GLU A 63 -2.77 -6.61 20.43
N ILE A 64 -1.63 -6.79 19.75
CA ILE A 64 -0.66 -7.87 20.00
C ILE A 64 -0.09 -7.77 21.41
N PHE A 65 0.38 -6.59 21.80
CA PHE A 65 0.99 -6.37 23.12
C PHE A 65 -0.03 -6.01 24.20
N SER A 66 -1.32 -5.91 23.84
CA SER A 66 -2.39 -5.46 24.74
C SER A 66 -2.07 -4.11 25.41
N VAL A 67 -1.45 -3.19 24.66
CA VAL A 67 -1.09 -1.83 25.09
C VAL A 67 -1.94 -0.81 24.35
N GLN A 68 -2.45 0.18 25.07
CA GLN A 68 -3.20 1.26 24.45
C GLN A 68 -2.26 2.25 23.73
N ILE A 69 -2.11 2.08 22.42
CA ILE A 69 -1.33 3.02 21.57
C ILE A 69 -2.21 4.20 21.11
N TYR A 70 -3.42 3.91 20.66
CA TYR A 70 -4.41 4.92 20.29
C TYR A 70 -5.43 5.13 21.41
N PRO A 71 -5.95 6.35 21.61
CA PRO A 71 -7.13 6.52 22.44
C PRO A 71 -8.29 5.66 21.89
N PRO A 72 -9.12 5.04 22.75
CA PRO A 72 -10.12 4.06 22.33
C PRO A 72 -11.11 4.60 21.30
N GLU A 73 -11.40 5.90 21.36
CA GLU A 73 -12.31 6.58 20.44
C GLU A 73 -11.75 6.70 19.02
N TYR A 74 -10.42 6.68 18.86
CA TYR A 74 -9.77 6.85 17.56
C TYR A 74 -9.19 5.56 16.98
N ALA A 75 -8.91 4.55 17.82
CA ALA A 75 -8.35 3.27 17.39
C ALA A 75 -9.06 2.65 16.18
N PRO A 76 -10.42 2.65 16.08
CA PRO A 76 -11.10 2.04 14.94
C PRO A 76 -10.78 2.67 13.58
N PHE A 77 -10.35 3.95 13.53
CA PHE A 77 -9.97 4.61 12.27
C PHE A 77 -8.67 4.07 11.67
N PHE A 78 -7.87 3.36 12.47
CA PHE A 78 -6.59 2.77 12.06
C PHE A 78 -6.67 1.26 11.84
N SER A 79 -7.85 0.65 12.02
CA SER A 79 -8.12 -0.74 11.66
C SER A 79 -8.22 -0.94 10.14
N ALA A 80 -8.07 -2.17 9.66
CA ALA A 80 -8.36 -2.50 8.26
C ALA A 80 -9.84 -2.92 8.12
N PRO A 81 -10.62 -2.34 7.17
CA PRO A 81 -10.20 -1.51 6.04
C PRO A 81 -10.26 0.02 6.30
N ALA A 82 -10.62 0.46 7.50
CA ALA A 82 -10.83 1.86 7.85
C ALA A 82 -9.65 2.79 7.52
N VAL A 83 -8.43 2.29 7.75
CA VAL A 83 -7.18 3.03 7.57
C VAL A 83 -7.00 3.54 6.13
N TYR A 84 -7.50 2.82 5.13
CA TYR A 84 -7.48 3.29 3.75
C TYR A 84 -8.27 4.59 3.57
N LEU A 85 -9.46 4.68 4.19
CA LEU A 85 -10.28 5.88 4.15
C LEU A 85 -9.69 7.01 5.00
N SER A 86 -9.19 6.69 6.20
CA SER A 86 -8.52 7.66 7.07
C SER A 86 -7.33 8.32 6.39
N THR A 87 -6.46 7.52 5.76
CA THR A 87 -5.30 7.99 5.01
C THR A 87 -5.72 8.76 3.76
N PHE A 88 -6.74 8.29 3.04
CA PHE A 88 -7.31 9.05 1.92
C PHE A 88 -7.86 10.40 2.37
N ILE A 89 -8.47 10.50 3.54
CA ILE A 89 -8.97 11.78 4.06
C ILE A 89 -7.81 12.76 4.30
N GLY A 90 -6.75 12.32 4.98
CA GLY A 90 -5.56 13.16 5.22
C GLY A 90 -4.88 13.60 3.91
N MET A 91 -4.65 12.64 3.02
CA MET A 91 -4.05 12.90 1.71
C MET A 91 -4.94 13.79 0.83
N GLY A 92 -6.24 13.48 0.73
CA GLY A 92 -7.22 14.19 -0.09
C GLY A 92 -7.46 15.62 0.39
N PHE A 93 -7.38 15.87 1.70
CA PHE A 93 -7.36 17.21 2.26
C PHE A 93 -6.12 17.98 1.78
N MET A 94 -4.91 17.40 1.94
CA MET A 94 -3.68 18.04 1.47
C MET A 94 -3.67 18.24 -0.05
N TRP A 95 -4.28 17.32 -0.79
CA TRP A 95 -4.45 17.43 -2.23
C TRP A 95 -5.33 18.63 -2.59
N THR A 96 -6.49 18.73 -1.96
CA THR A 96 -7.45 19.83 -2.18
C THR A 96 -6.82 21.17 -1.83
N VAL A 97 -6.16 21.28 -0.67
CA VAL A 97 -5.46 22.49 -0.25
C VAL A 97 -4.35 22.85 -1.25
N SER A 98 -3.55 21.88 -1.69
CA SER A 98 -2.48 22.10 -2.66
C SER A 98 -3.02 22.69 -3.97
N VAL A 99 -4.17 22.20 -4.45
CA VAL A 99 -4.80 22.71 -5.68
C VAL A 99 -5.32 24.13 -5.50
N MET A 100 -5.83 24.48 -4.31
CA MET A 100 -6.36 25.81 -4.02
C MET A 100 -5.26 26.89 -3.89
N ILE A 101 -4.06 26.52 -3.42
CA ILE A 101 -2.97 27.49 -3.18
C ILE A 101 -1.97 27.58 -4.33
N VAL A 102 -1.90 26.56 -5.19
CA VAL A 102 -0.95 26.52 -6.31
C VAL A 102 -1.52 27.27 -7.51
N PRO A 103 -0.75 28.20 -8.11
CA PRO A 103 -1.14 28.84 -9.37
C PRO A 103 -1.45 27.84 -10.49
N GLU A 104 -2.46 28.14 -11.30
CA GLU A 104 -2.97 27.25 -12.36
C GLU A 104 -1.88 26.75 -13.32
N ASP A 105 -0.94 27.62 -13.71
CA ASP A 105 0.18 27.32 -14.60
C ASP A 105 1.20 26.31 -14.03
N LYS A 106 1.09 25.98 -12.73
CA LYS A 106 2.06 25.13 -12.01
C LYS A 106 1.42 23.90 -11.36
N LEU A 107 0.14 23.65 -11.58
CA LEU A 107 -0.59 22.54 -10.93
C LEU A 107 0.09 21.18 -11.17
N ASP A 108 0.45 20.87 -12.41
CA ASP A 108 1.07 19.58 -12.81
C ASP A 108 2.41 19.29 -12.14
N LEU A 109 3.12 20.34 -11.71
CA LEU A 109 4.44 20.26 -11.11
C LEU A 109 4.37 20.35 -9.58
N ARG A 110 3.70 21.39 -9.07
CA ARG A 110 3.73 21.73 -7.64
C ARG A 110 2.75 20.92 -6.80
N VAL A 111 1.58 20.55 -7.33
CA VAL A 111 0.61 19.74 -6.56
C VAL A 111 1.22 18.37 -6.21
N PRO A 112 1.81 17.60 -7.15
CA PRO A 112 2.50 16.36 -6.79
C PRO A 112 3.67 16.57 -5.83
N GLN A 113 4.42 17.67 -5.96
CA GLN A 113 5.52 17.99 -5.05
C GLN A 113 5.05 18.24 -3.62
N TYR A 114 3.99 19.04 -3.44
CA TYR A 114 3.43 19.31 -2.12
C TYR A 114 2.81 18.05 -1.51
N LEU A 115 2.10 17.25 -2.30
CA LEU A 115 1.58 15.96 -1.86
C LEU A 115 2.68 14.99 -1.42
N GLY A 116 3.73 14.85 -2.24
CA GLY A 116 4.84 13.97 -1.93
C GLY A 116 5.62 14.45 -0.71
N ALA A 117 5.92 15.76 -0.63
CA ALA A 117 6.65 16.35 0.48
C ALA A 117 5.89 16.25 1.81
N THR A 118 4.58 16.54 1.82
CA THR A 118 3.75 16.41 3.01
C THR A 118 3.58 14.95 3.41
N GLY A 119 3.37 14.04 2.46
CA GLY A 119 3.32 12.60 2.72
C GLY A 119 4.62 12.09 3.33
N ILE A 120 5.78 12.46 2.77
CA ILE A 120 7.11 12.12 3.33
C ILE A 120 7.27 12.73 4.74
N GLY A 121 6.86 13.99 4.92
CA GLY A 121 6.91 14.68 6.20
C GLY A 121 6.08 14.01 7.29
N VAL A 122 4.98 13.32 6.94
CA VAL A 122 4.17 12.52 7.86
C VAL A 122 4.73 11.11 8.03
N ALA A 123 5.17 10.46 6.95
CA ALA A 123 5.70 9.10 6.97
C ALA A 123 6.99 8.99 7.79
N LEU A 124 7.93 9.93 7.62
CA LEU A 124 9.24 9.85 8.27
C LEU A 124 9.17 9.80 9.81
N PRO A 125 8.42 10.69 10.51
CA PRO A 125 8.27 10.60 11.96
C PRO A 125 7.63 9.28 12.41
N LEU A 126 6.63 8.77 11.68
CA LEU A 126 5.97 7.51 12.03
C LEU A 126 6.90 6.32 11.86
N ILE A 127 7.67 6.28 10.76
CA ILE A 127 8.68 5.26 10.51
C ILE A 127 9.79 5.34 11.57
N ALA A 128 10.25 6.54 11.92
CA ALA A 128 11.23 6.73 12.98
C ALA A 128 10.70 6.23 14.33
N LEU A 129 9.41 6.44 14.63
CA LEU A 129 8.76 5.94 15.84
C LEU A 129 8.71 4.40 15.87
N VAL A 130 8.39 3.75 14.74
CA VAL A 130 8.47 2.28 14.59
C VAL A 130 9.88 1.81 14.96
N PHE A 131 10.91 2.33 14.29
CA PHE A 131 12.29 1.91 14.57
C PHE A 131 12.74 2.22 16.00
N TRP A 132 12.30 3.35 16.57
CA TRP A 132 12.61 3.68 17.95
C TRP A 132 11.98 2.71 18.95
N GLN A 133 10.73 2.26 18.71
CA GLN A 133 10.09 1.22 19.51
C GLN A 133 10.84 -0.13 19.43
N GLY A 134 11.39 -0.48 18.26
CA GLY A 134 12.20 -1.68 18.08
C GLY A 134 13.55 -1.66 18.80
N LEU A 135 13.95 -0.54 19.40
CA LEU A 135 15.13 -0.44 20.26
C LEU A 135 14.82 -0.73 21.74
N ASP A 136 13.54 -0.79 22.13
CA ASP A 136 13.13 -1.10 23.49
C ASP A 136 13.40 -2.59 23.77
N PRO A 137 14.23 -2.95 24.78
CA PRO A 137 14.49 -4.35 25.13
C PRO A 137 13.26 -5.16 25.55
N GLN A 138 12.12 -4.51 25.83
CA GLN A 138 10.85 -5.15 26.15
C GLN A 138 10.07 -5.60 24.91
N VAL A 139 10.34 -4.98 23.76
CA VAL A 139 9.87 -5.43 22.45
C VAL A 139 10.95 -6.39 21.95
N GLU A 140 10.58 -7.59 21.48
CA GLU A 140 11.56 -8.58 21.02
C GLU A 140 12.64 -7.96 20.10
N PRO A 141 13.89 -8.45 20.13
CA PRO A 141 14.97 -7.83 19.38
C PRO A 141 14.58 -7.70 17.91
N MET A 142 14.69 -6.48 17.38
CA MET A 142 14.43 -6.16 15.98
C MET A 142 15.22 -7.12 15.07
N GLU A 143 14.53 -7.92 14.24
CA GLU A 143 15.14 -8.79 13.23
C GLU A 143 14.90 -8.24 11.81
N PRO A 144 15.51 -7.08 11.45
CA PRO A 144 15.22 -6.41 10.19
C PRO A 144 15.74 -7.18 8.96
N ILE A 145 16.49 -8.26 9.15
CA ILE A 145 17.16 -8.98 8.07
C ILE A 145 16.15 -9.50 7.04
N TRP A 146 15.03 -10.08 7.49
CA TRP A 146 14.00 -10.64 6.64
C TRP A 146 13.16 -9.57 5.92
N PRO A 147 12.65 -8.52 6.60
CA PRO A 147 12.01 -7.39 5.93
C PRO A 147 12.92 -6.71 4.89
N VAL A 148 14.18 -6.44 5.24
CA VAL A 148 15.14 -5.78 4.34
C VAL A 148 15.48 -6.68 3.15
N PHE A 149 15.69 -7.97 3.38
CA PHE A 149 15.87 -8.94 2.30
C PHE A 149 14.64 -8.98 1.37
N GLY A 150 13.44 -9.01 1.94
CA GLY A 150 12.18 -8.97 1.20
C GLY A 150 12.06 -7.70 0.33
N LEU A 151 12.43 -6.54 0.86
CA LEU A 151 12.45 -5.28 0.11
C LEU A 151 13.43 -5.34 -1.07
N VAL A 152 14.67 -5.77 -0.83
CA VAL A 152 15.71 -5.90 -1.88
C VAL A 152 15.25 -6.88 -2.95
N LEU A 153 14.76 -8.05 -2.56
CA LEU A 153 14.25 -9.06 -3.49
C LEU A 153 13.08 -8.51 -4.31
N SER A 154 12.18 -7.74 -3.69
CA SER A 154 11.04 -7.12 -4.38
C SER A 154 11.49 -6.10 -5.42
N ILE A 155 12.50 -5.30 -5.13
CA ILE A 155 13.09 -4.35 -6.10
C ILE A 155 13.69 -5.12 -7.28
N VAL A 156 14.46 -6.18 -7.01
CA VAL A 156 15.10 -7.00 -8.05
C VAL A 156 14.06 -7.68 -8.93
N VAL A 157 13.10 -8.39 -8.35
CA VAL A 157 12.04 -9.12 -9.08
C VAL A 157 11.20 -8.15 -9.90
N SER A 158 10.80 -7.01 -9.31
CA SER A 158 10.02 -6.00 -10.04
C SER A 158 10.80 -5.39 -11.19
N GLY A 159 12.09 -5.11 -10.99
CA GLY A 159 12.98 -4.62 -12.05
C GLY A 159 13.10 -5.62 -13.20
N VAL A 160 13.26 -6.91 -12.90
CA VAL A 160 13.32 -7.98 -13.91
C VAL A 160 12.00 -8.09 -14.65
N VAL A 161 10.86 -8.19 -13.95
CA VAL A 161 9.53 -8.27 -14.56
C VAL A 161 9.28 -7.06 -15.47
N TYR A 162 9.57 -5.87 -14.98
CA TYR A 162 9.32 -4.65 -15.74
C TYR A 162 10.23 -4.51 -16.95
N PHE A 163 11.49 -4.93 -16.82
CA PHE A 163 12.43 -5.02 -17.93
C PHE A 163 11.95 -6.03 -19.00
N LEU A 164 11.49 -7.21 -18.60
CA LEU A 164 10.98 -8.23 -19.52
C LEU A 164 9.76 -7.75 -20.30
N ILE A 165 8.83 -7.04 -19.64
CA ILE A 165 7.69 -6.39 -20.30
C ILE A 165 8.19 -5.35 -21.31
N GLY A 166 9.15 -4.51 -20.93
CA GLY A 166 9.74 -3.50 -21.81
C GLY A 166 10.49 -4.09 -23.01
N ALA A 167 11.21 -5.19 -22.81
CA ALA A 167 11.91 -5.92 -23.87
C ALA A 167 10.94 -6.57 -24.87
N TRP A 168 9.79 -7.04 -24.39
CA TRP A 168 8.72 -7.57 -25.24
C TRP A 168 7.98 -6.45 -26.00
N ARG A 169 7.60 -5.38 -25.30
CA ARG A 169 6.82 -4.25 -25.85
C ARG A 169 7.30 -2.92 -25.27
N THR A 170 8.25 -2.30 -25.95
CA THR A 170 8.89 -1.04 -25.53
C THR A 170 7.91 0.11 -25.29
N HIS A 171 6.80 0.18 -26.04
CA HIS A 171 5.78 1.21 -25.85
C HIS A 171 5.08 1.13 -24.49
N ILE A 172 5.01 -0.05 -23.86
CA ILE A 172 4.39 -0.20 -22.55
C ILE A 172 5.20 0.56 -21.51
N LEU A 173 6.51 0.31 -21.49
CA LEU A 173 7.46 1.02 -20.62
C LEU A 173 7.47 2.52 -20.92
N ALA A 174 7.45 2.90 -22.20
CA ALA A 174 7.47 4.30 -22.61
C ALA A 174 6.22 5.08 -22.19
N ARG A 175 5.07 4.42 -22.00
CA ARG A 175 3.80 5.05 -21.61
C ARG A 175 3.56 4.96 -20.12
N ALA A 176 3.57 3.75 -19.55
CA ALA A 176 3.32 3.53 -18.13
C ALA A 176 4.46 4.04 -17.23
N LYS A 177 5.69 4.16 -17.77
CA LYS A 177 6.90 4.72 -17.13
C LYS A 177 6.99 4.46 -15.63
N TYR A 178 6.61 5.41 -14.78
CA TYR A 178 6.79 5.30 -13.34
C TYR A 178 5.62 4.60 -12.64
N VAL A 179 4.39 4.81 -13.13
CA VAL A 179 3.20 4.19 -12.52
C VAL A 179 3.11 2.69 -12.80
N GLY A 180 3.55 2.25 -13.98
CA GLY A 180 3.67 0.82 -14.28
C GLY A 180 4.68 0.12 -13.36
N GLY A 181 5.84 0.74 -13.16
CA GLY A 181 6.87 0.25 -12.23
C GLY A 181 6.36 0.23 -10.79
N LEU A 182 5.67 1.28 -10.34
CA LEU A 182 5.09 1.35 -8.99
C LEU A 182 4.07 0.24 -8.74
N VAL A 183 3.16 -0.02 -9.70
CA VAL A 183 2.13 -1.05 -9.57
C VAL A 183 2.74 -2.45 -9.45
N ILE A 184 3.72 -2.76 -10.31
CA ILE A 184 4.43 -4.04 -10.24
C ILE A 184 5.16 -4.16 -8.91
N PHE A 185 5.92 -3.13 -8.53
CA PHE A 185 6.64 -3.10 -7.26
C PHE A 185 5.71 -3.30 -6.06
N ALA A 186 4.61 -2.56 -5.99
CA ALA A 186 3.64 -2.63 -4.91
C ALA A 186 3.12 -4.06 -4.69
N HIS A 187 2.75 -4.75 -5.77
CA HIS A 187 2.20 -6.11 -5.67
C HIS A 187 3.25 -7.18 -5.46
N VAL A 188 4.45 -7.03 -6.02
CA VAL A 188 5.58 -7.93 -5.74
C VAL A 188 6.01 -7.79 -4.29
N PHE A 189 6.12 -6.56 -3.79
CA PHE A 189 6.50 -6.26 -2.41
C PHE A 189 5.53 -6.84 -1.40
N ASP A 190 4.22 -6.66 -1.63
CA ASP A 190 3.16 -7.34 -0.89
C ASP A 190 3.35 -8.86 -0.88
N ALA A 191 3.48 -9.47 -2.06
CA ALA A 191 3.57 -10.92 -2.17
C ALA A 191 4.79 -11.52 -1.48
N ILE A 192 5.94 -10.86 -1.62
CA ILE A 192 7.20 -11.32 -1.02
C ILE A 192 7.18 -11.12 0.49
N THR A 193 6.71 -9.97 0.99
CA THR A 193 6.63 -9.73 2.44
C THR A 193 5.64 -10.68 3.11
N THR A 194 4.47 -10.94 2.52
CA THR A 194 3.54 -11.98 2.99
C THR A 194 4.18 -13.36 3.01
N THR A 195 4.88 -13.73 1.93
CA THR A 195 5.55 -15.04 1.83
C THR A 195 6.61 -15.21 2.92
N ILE A 196 7.44 -14.20 3.15
CA ILE A 196 8.45 -14.21 4.21
C ILE A 196 7.78 -14.30 5.58
N GLY A 197 6.72 -13.51 5.82
CA GLY A 197 5.93 -13.58 7.04
C GLY A 197 5.46 -15.00 7.34
N VAL A 198 4.89 -15.67 6.35
CA VAL A 198 4.28 -17.01 6.55
C VAL A 198 5.32 -18.12 6.58
N ASP A 199 6.23 -18.18 5.60
CA ASP A 199 7.14 -19.32 5.42
C ASP A 199 8.37 -19.24 6.33
N VAL A 200 8.78 -18.04 6.75
CA VAL A 200 10.02 -17.83 7.51
C VAL A 200 9.75 -17.37 8.94
N LEU A 201 8.84 -16.42 9.12
CA LEU A 201 8.55 -15.83 10.44
C LEU A 201 7.40 -16.57 11.17
N GLY A 202 6.64 -17.40 10.47
CA GLY A 202 5.52 -18.14 11.05
C GLY A 202 4.29 -17.29 11.33
N ALA A 203 4.21 -16.09 10.75
CA ALA A 203 3.08 -15.19 10.87
C ALA A 203 1.81 -15.78 10.24
N GLY A 204 0.67 -15.57 10.89
CA GLY A 204 -0.63 -15.94 10.34
C GLY A 204 -1.11 -14.94 9.29
N GLU A 205 -1.45 -15.40 8.09
CA GLU A 205 -2.08 -14.55 7.08
C GLU A 205 -3.53 -14.23 7.50
N GLN A 206 -3.88 -12.96 7.65
CA GLN A 206 -5.20 -12.52 8.13
C GLN A 206 -6.26 -12.50 7.01
N SER A 207 -5.84 -12.33 5.76
CA SER A 207 -6.71 -12.17 4.61
C SER A 207 -7.20 -13.52 4.06
N ALA A 208 -8.51 -13.68 3.89
CA ALA A 208 -9.11 -14.96 3.48
C ALA A 208 -8.57 -15.51 2.15
N VAL A 209 -8.40 -14.64 1.14
CA VAL A 209 -7.96 -15.05 -0.21
C VAL A 209 -6.48 -15.45 -0.21
N PRO A 210 -5.52 -14.60 0.21
CA PRO A 210 -4.13 -15.01 0.39
C PRO A 210 -3.97 -16.28 1.23
N ARG A 211 -4.67 -16.39 2.37
CA ARG A 211 -4.64 -17.58 3.24
C ARG A 211 -5.07 -18.85 2.49
N THR A 212 -6.10 -18.77 1.66
CA THR A 212 -6.57 -19.92 0.87
C THR A 212 -5.52 -20.37 -0.14
N ILE A 213 -4.87 -19.41 -0.81
CA ILE A 213 -3.80 -19.69 -1.78
C ILE A 213 -2.61 -20.36 -1.07
N LEU A 214 -2.17 -19.79 0.05
CA LEU A 214 -1.04 -20.29 0.85
C LEU A 214 -1.31 -21.68 1.44
N ASN A 215 -2.50 -21.91 1.97
CA ASN A 215 -2.87 -23.23 2.50
C ASN A 215 -2.92 -24.29 1.39
N PHE A 216 -3.42 -23.91 0.20
CA PHE A 216 -3.45 -24.81 -0.95
C PHE A 216 -2.04 -25.23 -1.39
N THR A 217 -1.12 -24.27 -1.52
CA THR A 217 0.26 -24.53 -1.91
C THR A 217 1.07 -25.23 -0.83
N GLY A 218 0.85 -24.90 0.45
CA GLY A 218 1.50 -25.59 1.58
C GLY A 218 1.14 -27.07 1.67
N GLY A 219 0.01 -27.49 1.07
CA GLY A 219 -0.38 -28.89 0.95
C GLY A 219 0.26 -29.62 -0.24
N LEU A 220 0.97 -28.93 -1.13
CA LEU A 220 1.63 -29.55 -2.29
C LEU A 220 3.01 -30.12 -1.89
N PRO A 221 3.42 -31.29 -2.41
CA PRO A 221 4.72 -31.89 -2.13
C PRO A 221 5.84 -31.21 -2.96
N LEU A 222 5.95 -29.89 -2.88
CA LEU A 222 6.92 -29.07 -3.59
C LEU A 222 7.89 -28.39 -2.62
N PRO A 223 9.19 -28.27 -2.95
CA PRO A 223 10.19 -27.68 -2.04
C PRO A 223 10.21 -26.14 -2.03
N PHE A 224 9.14 -25.47 -2.50
CA PHE A 224 9.14 -24.03 -2.79
C PHE A 224 8.45 -23.15 -1.73
N GLY A 225 8.15 -23.71 -0.55
CA GLY A 225 7.34 -23.03 0.48
C GLY A 225 5.88 -22.87 0.09
N SER A 226 5.10 -22.14 0.89
CA SER A 226 3.69 -21.88 0.60
C SER A 226 3.50 -20.64 -0.29
N GLY A 227 4.42 -19.67 -0.29
CA GLY A 227 4.19 -18.37 -0.93
C GLY A 227 4.35 -18.30 -2.46
N TRP A 228 4.98 -19.27 -3.11
CA TRP A 228 5.37 -19.15 -4.53
C TRP A 228 4.21 -18.86 -5.48
N LEU A 229 3.03 -19.48 -5.27
CA LEU A 229 1.85 -19.24 -6.11
C LEU A 229 1.26 -17.86 -5.88
N PHE A 230 1.31 -17.37 -4.64
CA PHE A 230 0.84 -16.04 -4.31
C PHE A 230 1.70 -14.97 -5.00
N ILE A 231 3.03 -15.14 -4.99
CA ILE A 231 3.97 -14.31 -5.74
C ILE A 231 3.65 -14.34 -7.24
N LEU A 232 3.48 -15.53 -7.82
CA LEU A 232 3.15 -15.68 -9.24
C LEU A 232 1.85 -14.96 -9.61
N ILE A 233 0.78 -15.16 -8.83
CA ILE A 233 -0.51 -14.52 -9.06
C ILE A 233 -0.38 -13.00 -9.03
N LYS A 234 0.28 -12.45 -8.01
CA LYS A 234 0.46 -11.00 -7.86
C LYS A 234 1.29 -10.40 -8.99
N VAL A 235 2.37 -11.07 -9.41
CA VAL A 235 3.19 -10.66 -10.57
C VAL A 235 2.37 -10.66 -11.85
N VAL A 236 1.65 -11.74 -12.14
CA VAL A 236 0.84 -11.87 -13.36
C VAL A 236 -0.29 -10.84 -13.37
N MET A 237 -1.01 -10.69 -12.26
CA MET A 237 -2.10 -9.72 -12.12
C MET A 237 -1.59 -8.29 -12.33
N ALA A 238 -0.53 -7.89 -11.63
CA ALA A 238 0.04 -6.54 -11.75
C ALA A 238 0.53 -6.26 -13.18
N SER A 239 1.22 -7.24 -13.78
CA SER A 239 1.69 -7.15 -15.18
C SER A 239 0.52 -7.03 -16.15
N ALA A 240 -0.53 -7.83 -15.99
CA ALA A 240 -1.72 -7.81 -16.83
C ALA A 240 -2.44 -6.46 -16.75
N ILE A 241 -2.60 -5.90 -15.55
CA ILE A 241 -3.20 -4.57 -15.34
C ILE A 241 -2.37 -3.51 -16.07
N VAL A 242 -1.05 -3.49 -15.86
CA VAL A 242 -0.18 -2.52 -16.54
C VAL A 242 -0.28 -2.67 -18.05
N ILE A 243 -0.13 -3.87 -18.59
CA ILE A 243 -0.19 -4.12 -20.04
C ILE A 243 -1.54 -3.69 -20.63
N TYR A 244 -2.65 -4.06 -19.99
CA TYR A 244 -4.00 -3.81 -20.49
C TYR A 244 -4.36 -2.31 -20.49
N PHE A 245 -4.03 -1.59 -19.41
CA PHE A 245 -4.43 -0.20 -19.26
C PHE A 245 -3.41 0.82 -19.80
N THR A 246 -2.24 0.38 -20.26
CA THR A 246 -1.21 1.32 -20.74
C THR A 246 -1.68 2.15 -21.94
N ASP A 247 -2.46 1.58 -22.86
CA ASP A 247 -2.96 2.33 -24.02
C ASP A 247 -3.99 3.38 -23.62
N SER A 248 -4.76 3.12 -22.55
CA SER A 248 -5.72 4.06 -21.97
C SER A 248 -5.07 5.31 -21.39
N LEU A 249 -3.75 5.31 -21.10
CA LEU A 249 -3.04 6.52 -20.66
C LEU A 249 -3.05 7.64 -21.71
N ARG A 250 -3.25 7.32 -22.99
CA ARG A 250 -3.31 8.32 -24.06
C ARG A 250 -4.66 9.03 -24.14
N GLU A 251 -5.74 8.29 -23.93
CA GLU A 251 -7.11 8.79 -24.15
C GLU A 251 -7.79 9.21 -22.83
N HIS A 252 -7.41 8.56 -21.73
CA HIS A 252 -8.01 8.68 -20.41
C HIS A 252 -6.93 8.77 -19.34
N GLU A 253 -5.97 9.69 -19.49
CA GLU A 253 -4.79 9.80 -18.62
C GLU A 253 -5.19 9.88 -17.13
N THR A 254 -6.11 10.77 -16.78
CA THR A 254 -6.53 10.98 -15.39
C THR A 254 -7.19 9.74 -14.78
N GLN A 255 -8.16 9.15 -15.48
CA GLN A 255 -8.86 7.96 -15.00
C GLN A 255 -7.92 6.77 -14.87
N THR A 256 -7.01 6.62 -15.83
CA THR A 256 -6.04 5.51 -15.85
C THR A 256 -4.98 5.68 -14.76
N ASN A 257 -4.50 6.89 -14.51
CA ASN A 257 -3.60 7.17 -13.39
C ASN A 257 -4.29 6.97 -12.03
N LEU A 258 -5.56 7.35 -11.88
CA LEU A 258 -6.34 7.06 -10.66
C LEU A 258 -6.53 5.55 -10.45
N LEU A 259 -6.78 4.81 -11.52
CA LEU A 259 -6.83 3.34 -11.47
C LEU A 259 -5.48 2.76 -11.01
N PHE A 260 -4.37 3.21 -11.58
CA PHE A 260 -3.03 2.76 -11.16
C PHE A 260 -2.72 3.15 -9.71
N ALA A 261 -3.13 4.33 -9.25
CA ALA A 261 -3.02 4.72 -7.85
C ALA A 261 -3.78 3.77 -6.93
N PHE A 262 -5.03 3.44 -7.28
CA PHE A 262 -5.84 2.50 -6.51
C PHE A 262 -5.22 1.11 -6.46
N VAL A 263 -4.80 0.58 -7.61
CA VAL A 263 -4.13 -0.74 -7.71
C VAL A 263 -2.83 -0.75 -6.92
N ALA A 264 -2.00 0.29 -7.04
CA ALA A 264 -0.77 0.43 -6.27
C ALA A 264 -1.05 0.47 -4.76
N ALA A 265 -2.12 1.14 -4.30
CA ALA A 265 -2.49 1.16 -2.89
C ALA A 265 -2.83 -0.22 -2.33
N LEU A 266 -3.49 -1.08 -3.13
CA LEU A 266 -3.85 -2.44 -2.76
C LEU A 266 -2.64 -3.39 -2.61
N GLY A 267 -1.49 -3.05 -3.19
CA GLY A 267 -0.24 -3.78 -2.96
C GLY A 267 0.65 -3.09 -1.92
N LEU A 268 0.91 -1.81 -2.12
CA LEU A 268 1.89 -1.07 -1.30
C LEU A 268 1.43 -0.91 0.15
N GLY A 269 0.12 -0.76 0.40
CA GLY A 269 -0.43 -0.67 1.76
C GLY A 269 -0.13 -1.94 2.58
N PRO A 270 -0.61 -3.12 2.16
CA PRO A 270 -0.30 -4.39 2.81
C PRO A 270 1.19 -4.71 2.86
N GLY A 271 1.94 -4.47 1.77
CA GLY A 271 3.38 -4.71 1.75
C GLY A 271 4.16 -3.83 2.74
N ALA A 272 3.82 -2.55 2.84
CA ALA A 272 4.43 -1.65 3.82
C ALA A 272 4.04 -2.04 5.25
N HIS A 273 2.78 -2.40 5.47
CA HIS A 273 2.31 -2.90 6.75
C HIS A 273 3.11 -4.15 7.20
N ASN A 274 3.19 -5.18 6.37
CA ASN A 274 3.95 -6.40 6.66
C ASN A 274 5.42 -6.09 6.93
N PHE A 275 6.04 -5.27 6.07
CA PHE A 275 7.44 -4.88 6.24
C PHE A 275 7.71 -4.26 7.61
N PHE A 276 6.92 -3.26 8.01
CA PHE A 276 7.14 -2.57 9.29
C PHE A 276 6.70 -3.39 10.50
N LEU A 277 5.67 -4.23 10.37
CA LEU A 277 5.25 -5.14 11.43
C LEU A 277 6.36 -6.15 11.75
N PHE A 278 6.90 -6.80 10.73
CA PHE A 278 7.95 -7.82 10.87
C PHE A 278 9.33 -7.26 11.23
N VAL A 279 9.52 -5.94 11.14
CA VAL A 279 10.69 -5.29 11.76
C VAL A 279 10.59 -5.39 13.29
N LEU A 280 9.38 -5.27 13.88
CA LEU A 280 9.17 -5.15 15.32
C LEU A 280 8.66 -6.41 16.01
N SER A 281 8.02 -7.31 15.28
CA SER A 281 7.41 -8.52 15.81
C SER A 281 7.63 -9.65 14.80
N PRO A 282 8.64 -10.51 15.02
CA PRO A 282 8.77 -11.77 14.29
C PRO A 282 7.50 -12.61 14.41
#